data_AF-A0A0L6X2S5-F1
#
_entry.id   AF-A0A0L6X2S5-F1
#
_cell.length_a   1.000
_cell.length_b   1.000
_cell.length_c   1.000
_cell.angle_alpha   90.00
_cell.angle_beta   90.00
_cell.angle_gamma   90.00
#
_symmetry.space_group_name_H-M   'P 1'
#
loop_
_entity.id
_entity.type
_entity.pdbx_description
1 polymer ?
#
loop_
_entity_poly.entity_id
_entity_poly.type
_entity_poly.pdbx_seq_one_letter_code
_entity_poly.pdbx_strand_id
1 'polypeptide(L)'
;MPMISLRIPQKGHSERLRMLAASRFKNPESESTNKHHRSDNTHHDMKHLETIALYMVTGAPGDVVASAFKKTESGLGIVLAKNDKASDKDKEYACCFLRYLENPSDEAFLGSLPLLTSHSLKNLQYHVNKVGDLTTMICKKLDAKIESYVESSSDHFLDEEEFPGHGQDLKKLWLRTGATRVSGVKQGLFKILDICRSKPELAQNSASHRVLQELILAASVFKDSSFSICLQSLTSEQRFHKSGPELFPKFWRNLDKLRQYLRIESLIQ
;
A
#
# COMPACT_ATOMS: atom_id res chain seq x y z
N MET A 1 -30.49 40.32 2.83
CA MET A 1 -29.06 40.11 3.18
C MET A 1 -28.45 39.17 2.14
N PRO A 2 -27.43 39.59 1.37
CA PRO A 2 -26.78 38.71 0.41
C PRO A 2 -25.71 37.84 1.10
N MET A 3 -25.79 36.50 0.92
CA MET A 3 -24.73 35.56 1.30
C MET A 3 -23.57 35.67 0.32
N ILE A 4 -22.39 35.98 0.85
CA ILE A 4 -21.13 36.00 0.09
C ILE A 4 -20.70 34.56 -0.18
N SER A 5 -20.61 34.22 -1.46
CA SER A 5 -20.05 32.96 -1.96
C SER A 5 -18.54 32.93 -1.74
N LEU A 6 -18.06 32.10 -0.82
CA LEU A 6 -16.63 31.75 -0.72
C LEU A 6 -16.30 30.64 -1.71
N ARG A 7 -16.36 30.94 -3.01
CA ARG A 7 -15.59 30.20 -4.02
C ARG A 7 -14.18 30.77 -4.02
N ILE A 8 -13.22 30.05 -3.44
CA ILE A 8 -11.81 30.27 -3.77
C ILE A 8 -11.52 29.35 -4.98
N PRO A 9 -11.26 29.87 -6.19
CA PRO A 9 -10.91 29.03 -7.33
C PRO A 9 -9.55 28.38 -7.07
N GLN A 10 -9.40 27.08 -7.36
CA GLN A 10 -8.15 26.29 -7.26
C GLN A 10 -6.90 27.01 -7.78
N LYS A 11 -7.04 27.91 -8.76
CA LYS A 11 -5.97 28.74 -9.32
C LYS A 11 -5.25 29.55 -8.23
N GLY A 12 -5.99 30.07 -7.24
CA GLY A 12 -5.44 30.88 -6.15
C GLY A 12 -4.62 30.09 -5.14
N HIS A 13 -4.86 28.78 -4.97
CA HIS A 13 -4.05 27.94 -4.08
C HIS A 13 -2.73 27.54 -4.72
N SER A 14 -2.73 27.16 -6.01
CA SER A 14 -1.48 26.90 -6.73
C SER A 14 -0.64 28.16 -6.92
N GLU A 15 -1.25 29.34 -7.10
CA GLU A 15 -0.52 30.63 -7.11
C GLU A 15 0.07 30.96 -5.75
N ARG A 16 -0.67 30.77 -4.65
CA ARG A 16 -0.13 30.98 -3.29
C ARG A 16 1.03 30.03 -2.99
N LEU A 17 0.94 28.77 -3.39
CA LEU A 17 2.03 27.79 -3.23
C LEU A 17 3.25 28.15 -4.09
N ARG A 18 3.06 28.65 -5.32
CA ARG A 18 4.17 29.16 -6.15
C ARG A 18 4.77 30.44 -5.58
N MET A 19 3.96 31.34 -5.04
CA MET A 19 4.44 32.56 -4.39
C MET A 19 5.24 32.24 -3.12
N LEU A 20 4.80 31.26 -2.32
CA LEU A 20 5.55 30.77 -1.15
C LEU A 20 6.88 30.11 -1.55
N ALA A 21 6.89 29.36 -2.64
CA ALA A 21 8.13 28.79 -3.19
C ALA A 21 9.08 29.87 -3.75
N ALA A 22 8.53 30.88 -4.44
CA ALA A 22 9.30 31.98 -5.03
C ALA A 22 9.84 32.95 -3.97
N SER A 23 9.11 33.17 -2.89
CA SER A 23 9.56 34.01 -1.76
C SER A 23 10.59 33.31 -0.87
N ARG A 24 11.01 32.08 -1.21
CA ARG A 24 11.83 31.20 -0.37
C ARG A 24 11.29 31.13 1.06
N PHE A 25 9.96 31.19 1.20
CA PHE A 25 9.33 31.12 2.51
C PHE A 25 9.66 29.75 3.10
N LYS A 26 10.58 29.76 4.05
CA LYS A 26 10.82 28.63 4.93
C LYS A 26 9.81 28.76 6.05
N ASN A 27 8.88 27.81 6.12
CA ASN A 27 8.08 27.67 7.32
C ASN A 27 9.08 27.45 8.47
N PRO A 28 9.12 28.31 9.50
CA PRO A 28 10.07 28.17 10.61
C PRO A 28 9.88 26.84 11.37
N GLU A 29 8.71 26.19 11.25
CA GLU A 29 8.46 24.84 11.76
C GLU A 29 8.80 23.71 10.76
N SER A 30 9.13 24.04 9.51
CA SER A 30 9.53 23.07 8.48
C SER A 30 11.04 22.83 8.40
N GLU A 31 11.86 23.70 9.01
CA GLU A 31 13.29 23.42 9.19
C GLU A 31 13.51 22.26 10.19
N SER A 32 12.54 22.04 11.08
CA SER A 32 12.35 20.75 11.74
C SER A 32 11.42 19.88 10.90
N THR A 33 11.94 19.26 9.83
CA THR A 33 11.29 18.02 9.41
C THR A 33 11.34 17.10 10.63
N ASN A 34 10.20 16.84 11.27
CA ASN A 34 10.08 15.95 12.45
C ASN A 34 10.61 14.52 12.20
N LYS A 35 11.20 14.26 11.04
CA LYS A 35 11.93 13.05 10.64
C LYS A 35 13.04 12.67 11.64
N HIS A 36 13.62 13.61 12.39
CA HIS A 36 14.65 13.34 13.41
C HIS A 36 14.12 13.23 14.85
N HIS A 37 12.82 13.46 15.07
CA HIS A 37 12.17 13.37 16.40
C HIS A 37 11.04 12.35 16.44
N ARG A 38 10.92 11.47 15.43
CA ARG A 38 9.98 10.35 15.48
C ARG A 38 10.55 9.30 16.42
N SER A 39 9.96 9.15 17.59
CA SER A 39 10.11 7.92 18.38
C SER A 39 9.54 6.74 17.57
N ASP A 40 9.89 5.50 17.93
CA ASP A 40 9.34 4.30 17.29
C ASP A 40 7.79 4.29 17.30
N ASN A 41 7.19 4.82 18.37
CA ASN A 41 5.74 5.01 18.48
C ASN A 41 5.19 5.96 17.40
N THR A 42 5.93 7.02 17.04
CA THR A 42 5.50 7.96 15.99
C THR A 42 5.50 7.30 14.60
N HIS A 43 6.40 6.34 14.36
CA HIS A 43 6.42 5.57 13.12
C HIS A 43 5.24 4.59 13.03
N HIS A 44 4.89 3.98 14.16
CA HIS A 44 3.72 3.11 14.27
C HIS A 44 2.41 3.88 14.04
N ASP A 45 2.23 5.02 14.73
CA ASP A 45 1.06 5.90 14.59
C ASP A 45 0.90 6.41 13.15
N MET A 46 2.00 6.82 12.52
CA MET A 46 1.98 7.28 11.14
C MET A 46 1.53 6.18 10.17
N LYS A 47 1.95 4.94 10.40
CA LYS A 47 1.54 3.78 9.59
C LYS A 47 0.04 3.50 9.76
N HIS A 48 -0.51 3.69 10.95
CA HIS A 48 -1.95 3.55 11.20
C HIS A 48 -2.75 4.62 10.47
N LEU A 49 -2.34 5.88 10.60
CA LEU A 49 -2.94 7.00 9.88
C LEU A 49 -2.86 6.80 8.35
N GLU A 50 -1.70 6.43 7.81
CA GLU A 50 -1.57 6.13 6.38
C GLU A 50 -2.51 5.02 5.90
N THR A 51 -2.72 3.99 6.73
CA THR A 51 -3.65 2.90 6.42
C THR A 51 -5.08 3.42 6.41
N ILE A 52 -5.49 4.19 7.42
CA ILE A 52 -6.82 4.81 7.46
C ILE A 52 -7.05 5.70 6.23
N ALA A 53 -6.10 6.59 5.93
CA ALA A 53 -6.18 7.47 4.76
C ALA A 53 -6.31 6.67 3.45
N LEU A 54 -5.54 5.59 3.28
CA LEU A 54 -5.62 4.72 2.11
C LEU A 54 -7.02 4.10 1.92
N TYR A 55 -7.67 3.72 3.03
CA TYR A 55 -9.01 3.14 3.02
C TYR A 55 -10.10 4.15 2.69
N MET A 56 -9.88 5.43 2.99
CA MET A 56 -10.84 6.52 2.79
C MET A 56 -10.82 7.13 1.38
N VAL A 57 -9.73 6.93 0.63
CA VAL A 57 -9.57 7.47 -0.74
C VAL A 57 -10.38 6.65 -1.74
N THR A 58 -11.21 7.33 -2.53
CA THR A 58 -11.99 6.72 -3.63
C THR A 58 -11.15 6.46 -4.88
N GLY A 59 -10.09 7.25 -5.06
CA GLY A 59 -9.25 7.24 -6.26
C GLY A 59 -9.78 8.08 -7.42
N ALA A 60 -10.80 8.93 -7.18
CA ALA A 60 -11.19 9.95 -8.14
C ALA A 60 -10.06 10.99 -8.32
N PRO A 61 -9.95 11.64 -9.50
CA PRO A 61 -8.95 12.69 -9.72
C PRO A 61 -9.05 13.80 -8.66
N GLY A 62 -7.93 14.10 -7.97
CA GLY A 62 -7.88 15.13 -6.92
C GLY A 62 -8.29 14.64 -5.52
N ASP A 63 -8.82 13.42 -5.41
CA ASP A 63 -9.25 12.82 -4.14
C ASP A 63 -8.04 12.37 -3.31
N VAL A 64 -7.64 13.25 -2.40
CA VAL A 64 -6.59 12.99 -1.42
C VAL A 64 -7.21 13.09 -0.06
N VAL A 65 -7.04 12.04 0.75
CA VAL A 65 -7.42 12.03 2.16
C VAL A 65 -6.15 12.06 3.00
N ALA A 66 -6.12 13.00 3.95
CA ALA A 66 -5.16 13.01 5.05
C ALA A 66 -5.87 12.63 6.34
N SER A 67 -5.16 11.96 7.24
CA SER A 67 -5.67 11.55 8.54
C SER A 67 -4.74 12.02 9.65
N ALA A 68 -5.31 12.46 10.76
CA ALA A 68 -4.56 12.82 11.96
C ALA A 68 -5.32 12.40 13.22
N PHE A 69 -4.59 12.07 14.28
CA PHE A 69 -5.18 11.96 15.61
C PHE A 69 -5.46 13.35 16.18
N LYS A 70 -6.59 13.50 16.86
CA LYS A 70 -6.97 14.73 17.56
C LYS A 70 -7.55 14.36 18.92
N LYS A 71 -7.04 14.98 19.97
CA LYS A 71 -7.66 14.88 21.29
C LYS A 71 -9.01 15.60 21.27
N THR A 72 -10.07 14.90 21.68
CA THR A 72 -11.43 15.39 21.85
C THR A 72 -11.81 15.34 23.33
N GLU A 73 -12.93 15.95 23.69
CA GLU A 73 -13.49 15.88 25.05
C GLU A 73 -13.81 14.42 25.46
N SER A 74 -14.16 13.58 24.49
CA SER A 74 -14.48 12.17 24.65
C SER A 74 -13.27 11.22 24.52
N GLY A 75 -12.06 11.72 24.29
CA GLY A 75 -10.85 10.89 24.16
C GLY A 75 -10.00 11.19 22.93
N LEU A 76 -9.55 10.14 22.23
CA LEU A 76 -8.77 10.26 21.00
C LEU A 76 -9.68 10.10 19.79
N GLY A 77 -9.78 11.14 18.96
CA GLY A 77 -10.52 11.11 17.69
C GLY A 77 -9.57 11.02 16.49
N ILE A 78 -10.12 10.59 15.35
CA ILE A 78 -9.45 10.63 14.04
C ILE A 78 -10.11 11.73 13.21
N VAL A 79 -9.30 12.63 12.68
CA VAL A 79 -9.73 13.67 11.74
C VAL A 79 -9.33 13.25 10.34
N LEU A 80 -10.30 13.21 9.43
CA LEU A 80 -10.10 12.99 8.00
C LEU A 80 -10.27 14.32 7.26
N ALA A 81 -9.26 14.71 6.51
CA ALA A 81 -9.28 15.90 5.67
C ALA A 81 -9.22 15.48 4.21
N LYS A 82 -10.12 16.03 3.38
CA LYS A 82 -10.19 15.80 1.94
C LYS A 82 -10.00 17.13 1.21
N ASN A 83 -9.34 17.10 0.05
CA ASN A 83 -9.11 18.32 -0.75
C ASN A 83 -10.41 18.97 -1.23
N ASP A 84 -11.42 18.15 -1.52
CA ASP A 84 -12.76 18.60 -1.89
C ASP A 84 -13.73 18.50 -0.71
N LYS A 85 -14.92 19.10 -0.88
CA LYS A 85 -15.98 19.02 0.13
C LYS A 85 -16.38 17.55 0.35
N ALA A 86 -16.30 17.10 1.60
CA ALA A 86 -16.76 15.76 1.98
C ALA A 86 -18.24 15.59 1.64
N SER A 87 -18.55 14.54 0.88
CA SER A 87 -19.90 14.14 0.53
C SER A 87 -20.56 13.36 1.67
N ASP A 88 -21.88 13.18 1.61
CA ASP A 88 -22.57 12.35 2.62
C ASP A 88 -22.17 10.88 2.52
N LYS A 89 -21.79 10.40 1.33
CA LYS A 89 -21.20 9.06 1.16
C LYS A 89 -19.85 8.91 1.85
N ASP A 90 -19.01 9.95 1.81
CA ASP A 90 -17.71 9.93 2.52
C ASP A 90 -17.94 9.79 4.04
N LYS A 91 -18.96 10.47 4.59
CA LYS A 91 -19.34 10.37 6.00
C LYS A 91 -19.91 9.00 6.35
N GLU A 92 -20.83 8.49 5.53
CA GLU A 92 -21.42 7.17 5.71
C GLU A 92 -20.33 6.08 5.72
N TYR A 93 -19.40 6.15 4.76
CA TYR A 93 -18.28 5.22 4.70
C TYR A 93 -17.34 5.34 5.92
N ALA A 94 -17.01 6.56 6.35
CA ALA A 94 -16.23 6.78 7.56
C ALA A 94 -16.93 6.17 8.80
N CYS A 95 -18.25 6.33 8.92
CA CYS A 95 -19.02 5.70 10.00
C CYS A 95 -19.02 4.16 9.89
N CYS A 96 -19.18 3.59 8.70
CA CYS A 96 -19.10 2.15 8.49
C CYS A 96 -17.71 1.60 8.86
N PHE A 97 -16.64 2.29 8.46
CA PHE A 97 -15.27 1.93 8.77
C PHE A 97 -14.96 2.03 10.26
N LEU A 98 -15.43 3.09 10.95
CA LEU A 98 -15.27 3.21 12.40
C LEU A 98 -16.02 2.09 13.14
N ARG A 99 -17.26 1.79 12.76
CA ARG A 99 -18.02 0.67 13.35
C ARG A 99 -17.31 -0.67 13.16
N TYR A 100 -16.67 -0.87 12.01
CA TYR A 100 -15.86 -2.06 11.76
C TYR A 100 -14.65 -2.13 12.70
N LEU A 101 -13.97 -1.01 12.95
CA LEU A 101 -12.86 -0.97 13.92
C LEU A 101 -13.32 -1.19 15.37
N GLU A 102 -14.49 -0.68 15.73
CA GLU A 102 -15.06 -0.85 17.09
C GLU A 102 -15.60 -2.26 17.35
N ASN A 103 -16.11 -2.94 16.32
CA ASN A 103 -16.69 -4.27 16.41
C ASN A 103 -16.15 -5.16 15.29
N PRO A 104 -14.86 -5.54 15.36
CA PRO A 104 -14.27 -6.45 14.39
C PRO A 104 -15.00 -7.81 14.49
N SER A 105 -15.68 -8.24 13.42
CA SER A 105 -16.24 -9.59 13.37
C SER A 105 -15.13 -10.64 13.25
N ASP A 106 -15.35 -11.85 13.74
CA ASP A 106 -14.41 -12.99 13.63
C ASP A 106 -14.07 -13.35 12.17
N GLU A 107 -14.86 -12.93 11.19
CA GLU A 107 -14.47 -12.93 9.78
C GLU A 107 -13.46 -11.80 9.49
N ALA A 108 -12.20 -12.10 9.81
CA ALA A 108 -10.96 -11.43 9.41
C ALA A 108 -10.98 -10.85 7.98
N PHE A 109 -10.11 -9.87 7.69
CA PHE A 109 -9.83 -9.06 6.47
C PHE A 109 -10.62 -9.35 5.15
N LEU A 110 -10.88 -10.61 4.83
CA LEU A 110 -11.67 -11.05 3.70
C LEU A 110 -13.13 -10.55 3.72
N GLY A 111 -13.71 -10.34 4.91
CA GLY A 111 -15.08 -9.84 5.07
C GLY A 111 -15.27 -8.35 4.72
N SER A 112 -14.21 -7.54 4.81
CA SER A 112 -14.25 -6.08 4.53
C SER A 112 -13.92 -5.73 3.08
N LEU A 113 -13.45 -6.68 2.28
CA LEU A 113 -13.14 -6.48 0.86
C LEU A 113 -14.34 -5.98 0.02
N PRO A 114 -15.58 -6.47 0.21
CA PRO A 114 -16.74 -5.89 -0.46
C PRO A 114 -16.94 -4.40 -0.16
N LEU A 115 -16.74 -3.99 1.10
CA LEU A 115 -16.84 -2.58 1.51
C LEU A 115 -15.68 -1.75 0.94
N LEU A 116 -14.46 -2.27 1.01
CA LEU A 116 -13.27 -1.66 0.43
C LEU A 116 -13.40 -1.43 -1.07
N THR A 117 -13.79 -2.48 -1.80
CA THR A 117 -13.97 -2.42 -3.26
C THR A 117 -15.21 -1.65 -3.68
N SER A 118 -16.15 -1.35 -2.78
CA SER A 118 -17.28 -0.47 -3.12
C SER A 118 -16.87 0.99 -3.16
N HIS A 119 -16.01 1.43 -2.22
CA HIS A 119 -15.60 2.83 -2.08
C HIS A 119 -14.29 3.16 -2.78
N SER A 120 -13.28 2.29 -2.68
CA SER A 120 -11.89 2.54 -3.11
C SER A 120 -11.48 1.81 -4.40
N LEU A 121 -12.44 1.28 -5.18
CA LEU A 121 -12.16 0.45 -6.36
C LEU A 121 -11.15 1.06 -7.33
N LYS A 122 -11.31 2.35 -7.65
CA LYS A 122 -10.42 3.04 -8.60
C LYS A 122 -9.02 3.18 -8.03
N ASN A 123 -8.91 3.48 -6.74
CA ASN A 123 -7.62 3.55 -6.06
C ASN A 123 -6.92 2.18 -6.02
N LEU A 124 -7.66 1.12 -5.69
CA LEU A 124 -7.19 -0.26 -5.73
C LEU A 124 -6.71 -0.65 -7.13
N GLN A 125 -7.53 -0.41 -8.15
CA GLN A 125 -7.17 -0.69 -9.54
C GLN A 125 -5.92 0.06 -9.96
N TYR A 126 -5.79 1.33 -9.56
CA TYR A 126 -4.59 2.12 -9.83
C TYR A 126 -3.34 1.46 -9.25
N HIS A 127 -3.38 1.02 -7.98
CA HIS A 127 -2.23 0.36 -7.34
C HIS A 127 -1.92 -1.01 -7.96
N VAL A 128 -2.95 -1.81 -8.28
CA VAL A 128 -2.79 -3.08 -9.00
C VAL A 128 -2.11 -2.87 -10.35
N ASN A 129 -2.60 -1.92 -11.15
CA ASN A 129 -2.01 -1.59 -12.44
C ASN A 129 -0.57 -1.11 -12.27
N LYS A 130 -0.33 -0.26 -11.26
CA LYS A 130 1.01 0.30 -11.03
C LYS A 130 2.03 -0.75 -10.64
N VAL A 131 1.67 -1.70 -9.79
CA VAL A 131 2.54 -2.84 -9.45
C VAL A 131 2.77 -3.73 -10.66
N GLY A 132 1.74 -4.04 -11.44
CA GLY A 132 1.91 -4.83 -12.65
C GLY A 132 2.81 -4.16 -13.69
N ASP A 133 2.67 -2.85 -13.87
CA ASP A 133 3.52 -2.05 -14.79
C ASP A 133 4.97 -2.08 -14.32
N LEU A 134 5.21 -1.79 -13.05
CA LEU A 134 6.56 -1.76 -12.48
C LEU A 134 7.20 -3.14 -12.53
N THR A 135 6.47 -4.20 -12.17
CA THR A 135 6.93 -5.60 -12.29
C THR A 135 7.33 -5.91 -13.72
N THR A 136 6.53 -5.52 -14.71
CA THR A 136 6.83 -5.72 -16.14
C THR A 136 8.11 -4.98 -16.56
N MET A 137 8.29 -3.74 -16.07
CA MET A 137 9.47 -2.94 -16.42
C MET A 137 10.77 -3.49 -15.82
N ILE A 138 10.70 -4.16 -14.66
CA ILE A 138 11.88 -4.68 -13.96
C ILE A 138 12.04 -6.21 -14.07
N CYS A 139 11.14 -6.93 -14.75
CA CYS A 139 11.10 -8.40 -14.76
C CYS A 139 12.43 -9.01 -15.16
N LYS A 140 13.03 -8.62 -16.29
CA LYS A 140 14.33 -9.16 -16.74
C LYS A 140 15.44 -9.01 -15.69
N LYS A 141 15.41 -7.92 -14.91
CA LYS A 141 16.38 -7.70 -13.82
C LYS A 141 16.06 -8.56 -12.61
N LEU A 142 14.78 -8.74 -12.28
CA LEU A 142 14.34 -9.64 -11.22
C LEU A 142 14.67 -11.09 -11.57
N ASP A 143 14.35 -11.53 -12.77
CA ASP A 143 14.60 -12.90 -13.25
C ASP A 143 16.08 -13.25 -13.12
N ALA A 144 16.98 -12.42 -13.67
CA ALA A 144 18.42 -12.63 -13.55
C ALA A 144 18.93 -12.63 -12.10
N LYS A 145 18.27 -11.87 -11.22
CA LYS A 145 18.62 -11.84 -9.79
C LYS A 145 18.11 -13.04 -9.03
N ILE A 146 16.93 -13.56 -9.38
CA ILE A 146 16.40 -14.81 -8.83
C ILE A 146 17.33 -15.96 -9.22
N GLU A 147 17.75 -16.03 -10.49
CA GLU A 147 18.70 -17.06 -10.95
C GLU A 147 20.00 -17.01 -10.14
N SER A 148 20.64 -15.84 -10.08
CA SER A 148 21.88 -15.66 -9.31
C SER A 148 21.71 -15.93 -7.81
N TYR A 149 20.55 -15.61 -7.23
CA TYR A 149 20.25 -15.85 -5.82
C TYR A 149 20.16 -17.35 -5.52
N VAL A 150 19.41 -18.08 -6.33
CA VAL A 150 19.19 -19.52 -6.16
C VAL A 150 20.47 -20.30 -6.46
N GLU A 151 21.25 -19.92 -7.47
CA GLU A 151 22.56 -20.55 -7.77
C GLU A 151 23.57 -20.38 -6.63
N SER A 152 23.51 -19.26 -5.90
CA SER A 152 24.38 -18.99 -4.75
C SER A 152 23.94 -19.70 -3.46
N SER A 153 22.79 -20.35 -3.51
CA SER A 153 22.12 -20.93 -2.36
C SER A 153 22.18 -22.46 -2.45
N SER A 154 22.61 -23.13 -1.38
CA SER A 154 22.63 -24.60 -1.33
C SER A 154 21.22 -25.18 -1.52
N ASP A 155 21.13 -26.31 -2.25
CA ASP A 155 19.95 -27.04 -2.79
C ASP A 155 18.83 -27.44 -1.78
N HIS A 156 18.80 -26.89 -0.57
CA HIS A 156 17.91 -27.27 0.53
C HIS A 156 17.11 -26.11 1.11
N PHE A 157 16.73 -25.12 0.30
CA PHE A 157 15.89 -24.05 0.81
C PHE A 157 14.47 -24.56 1.09
N LEU A 158 14.17 -24.68 2.39
CA LEU A 158 12.83 -24.93 2.91
C LEU A 158 12.00 -23.65 2.75
N ASP A 159 10.73 -23.79 2.36
CA ASP A 159 9.79 -22.66 2.19
C ASP A 159 9.73 -21.74 3.43
N GLU A 160 10.06 -22.26 4.62
CA GLU A 160 10.07 -21.50 5.87
C GLU A 160 11.25 -20.53 6.02
N GLU A 161 12.41 -20.82 5.41
CA GLU A 161 13.59 -19.94 5.45
C GLU A 161 13.49 -18.81 4.42
N GLU A 162 12.96 -19.12 3.23
CA GLU A 162 12.74 -18.10 2.20
C GLU A 162 11.58 -17.17 2.58
N PHE A 163 10.52 -17.71 3.18
CA PHE A 163 9.28 -17.00 3.44
C PHE A 163 8.89 -17.08 4.92
N PRO A 164 9.70 -16.47 5.81
CA PRO A 164 9.50 -16.57 7.25
C PRO A 164 8.12 -16.05 7.65
N GLY A 165 7.38 -16.85 8.43
CA GLY A 165 6.05 -16.48 8.92
C GLY A 165 4.91 -16.57 7.89
N HIS A 166 5.19 -16.95 6.64
CA HIS A 166 4.20 -16.98 5.56
C HIS A 166 3.88 -18.38 5.01
N GLY A 167 4.39 -19.46 5.62
CA GLY A 167 4.18 -20.83 5.13
C GLY A 167 2.71 -21.22 4.94
N GLN A 168 1.81 -20.78 5.83
CA GLN A 168 0.36 -21.03 5.69
C GLN A 168 -0.28 -20.19 4.56
N ASP A 169 0.13 -18.94 4.41
CA ASP A 169 -0.39 -18.05 3.36
C ASP A 169 0.06 -18.50 1.97
N LEU A 170 1.30 -18.95 1.87
CA LEU A 170 1.86 -19.59 0.68
C LEU A 170 1.13 -20.87 0.33
N LYS A 171 0.92 -21.75 1.31
CA LYS A 171 0.15 -22.98 1.10
C LYS A 171 -1.25 -22.68 0.58
N LYS A 172 -1.94 -21.67 1.14
CA LYS A 172 -3.24 -21.19 0.64
C LYS A 172 -3.15 -20.65 -0.79
N LEU A 173 -2.13 -19.84 -1.09
CA LEU A 173 -1.88 -19.27 -2.42
C LEU A 173 -1.64 -20.37 -3.48
N TRP A 174 -0.86 -21.38 -3.14
CA TRP A 174 -0.55 -22.52 -4.02
C TRP A 174 -1.76 -23.40 -4.29
N LEU A 175 -2.51 -23.75 -3.24
CA LEU A 175 -3.76 -24.51 -3.40
C LEU A 175 -4.77 -23.77 -4.29
N ARG A 176 -4.89 -22.44 -4.15
CA ARG A 176 -5.81 -21.62 -4.96
C ARG A 176 -5.40 -21.50 -6.41
N THR A 177 -4.10 -21.45 -6.69
CA THR A 177 -3.58 -21.34 -8.06
C THR A 177 -3.50 -22.69 -8.80
N GLY A 178 -4.03 -23.77 -8.19
CA GLY A 178 -4.01 -25.12 -8.75
C GLY A 178 -2.64 -25.80 -8.70
N ALA A 179 -1.66 -25.18 -8.04
CA ALA A 179 -0.33 -25.75 -7.87
C ALA A 179 -0.36 -26.72 -6.69
N THR A 180 -0.26 -28.02 -6.98
CA THR A 180 -0.18 -29.05 -5.93
C THR A 180 1.19 -29.12 -5.27
N ARG A 181 2.24 -28.62 -5.95
CA ARG A 181 3.59 -28.39 -5.44
C ARG A 181 4.24 -27.25 -6.21
N VAL A 182 4.73 -26.23 -5.52
CA VAL A 182 5.78 -25.37 -6.07
C VAL A 182 7.09 -26.02 -5.64
N SER A 183 7.82 -26.59 -6.60
CA SER A 183 9.06 -27.32 -6.33
C SER A 183 10.23 -26.34 -6.24
N GLY A 184 10.34 -25.61 -5.13
CA GLY A 184 11.52 -24.80 -4.79
C GLY A 184 11.34 -23.29 -4.89
N VAL A 185 12.25 -22.57 -4.20
CA VAL A 185 12.26 -21.10 -4.06
C VAL A 185 12.19 -20.37 -5.39
N LYS A 186 12.95 -20.84 -6.41
CA LYS A 186 12.96 -20.27 -7.75
C LYS A 186 11.56 -20.17 -8.35
N GLN A 187 10.86 -21.30 -8.40
CA GLN A 187 9.51 -21.39 -8.96
C GLN A 187 8.51 -20.58 -8.12
N GLY A 188 8.69 -20.55 -6.79
CA GLY A 188 7.87 -19.74 -5.89
C GLY A 188 7.98 -18.25 -6.18
N LEU A 189 9.20 -17.73 -6.26
CA LEU A 189 9.46 -16.32 -6.57
C LEU A 189 8.92 -15.95 -7.95
N PHE A 190 9.14 -16.77 -8.98
CA PHE A 190 8.58 -16.52 -10.31
C PHE A 190 7.05 -16.48 -10.31
N LYS A 191 6.41 -17.45 -9.65
CA LYS A 191 4.95 -17.51 -9.59
C LYS A 191 4.36 -16.31 -8.84
N ILE A 192 4.99 -15.89 -7.75
CA ILE A 192 4.61 -14.68 -7.01
C ILE A 192 4.72 -13.42 -7.90
N LEU A 193 5.81 -13.28 -8.66
CA LEU A 193 5.99 -12.18 -9.59
C LEU A 193 4.97 -12.20 -10.74
N ASP A 194 4.62 -13.39 -11.25
CA ASP A 194 3.57 -13.54 -12.25
C ASP A 194 2.21 -13.06 -11.73
N ILE A 195 1.87 -13.38 -10.49
CA ILE A 195 0.65 -12.87 -9.83
C ILE A 195 0.71 -11.34 -9.74
N CYS A 196 1.83 -10.77 -9.29
CA CYS A 196 2.02 -9.32 -9.20
C CYS A 196 1.96 -8.62 -10.58
N ARG A 197 2.24 -9.35 -11.67
CA ARG A 197 2.18 -8.85 -13.06
C ARG A 197 0.79 -8.94 -13.68
N SER A 198 -0.13 -9.72 -13.11
CA SER A 198 -1.38 -10.13 -13.77
C SER A 198 -2.39 -9.01 -14.10
N LYS A 199 -2.29 -7.83 -13.45
CA LYS A 199 -3.16 -6.65 -13.66
C LYS A 199 -4.65 -6.99 -13.86
N PRO A 200 -5.27 -7.73 -12.92
CA PRO A 200 -6.67 -8.09 -13.04
C PRO A 200 -7.56 -6.83 -13.05
N GLU A 201 -8.62 -6.87 -13.84
CA GLU A 201 -9.70 -5.88 -13.73
C GLU A 201 -10.53 -6.21 -12.48
N LEU A 202 -10.64 -5.23 -11.60
CA LEU A 202 -11.37 -5.35 -10.34
C LEU A 202 -12.81 -4.90 -10.54
N ALA A 203 -13.74 -5.74 -10.10
CA ALA A 203 -15.16 -5.41 -10.00
C ALA A 203 -15.71 -5.75 -8.61
N GLN A 204 -16.92 -5.30 -8.31
CA GLN A 204 -17.62 -5.59 -7.05
C GLN A 204 -18.26 -6.98 -7.10
N ASN A 205 -17.44 -8.02 -7.25
CA ASN A 205 -17.89 -9.40 -7.26
C ASN A 205 -16.90 -10.33 -6.56
N SER A 206 -17.38 -11.50 -6.13
CA SER A 206 -16.61 -12.47 -5.37
C SER A 206 -15.37 -12.98 -6.10
N ALA A 207 -15.41 -13.09 -7.43
CA ALA A 207 -14.26 -13.48 -8.24
C ALA A 207 -13.14 -12.44 -8.16
N SER A 208 -13.47 -11.16 -8.34
CA SER A 208 -12.51 -10.05 -8.24
C SER A 208 -11.94 -9.92 -6.82
N HIS A 209 -12.76 -10.16 -5.79
CA HIS A 209 -12.29 -10.18 -4.41
C HIS A 209 -11.25 -11.27 -4.17
N ARG A 210 -11.48 -12.48 -4.69
CA ARG A 210 -10.51 -13.59 -4.57
C ARG A 210 -9.19 -13.26 -5.26
N VAL A 211 -9.24 -12.72 -6.48
CA VAL A 211 -8.05 -12.35 -7.23
C VAL A 211 -7.29 -11.21 -6.53
N LEU A 212 -8.00 -10.23 -5.97
CA LEU A 212 -7.39 -9.15 -5.19
C LEU A 212 -6.70 -9.69 -3.92
N GLN A 213 -7.32 -10.64 -3.22
CA GLN A 213 -6.69 -11.32 -2.07
C GLN A 213 -5.39 -12.00 -2.47
N GLU A 214 -5.40 -12.77 -3.56
CA GLU A 214 -4.21 -13.47 -4.07
C GLU A 214 -3.07 -12.49 -4.40
N LEU A 215 -3.40 -11.38 -5.03
CA LEU A 215 -2.44 -10.35 -5.39
C LEU A 215 -1.84 -9.67 -4.14
N ILE A 216 -2.68 -9.33 -3.16
CA ILE A 216 -2.23 -8.71 -1.90
C ILE A 216 -1.37 -9.69 -1.08
N LEU A 217 -1.73 -10.97 -1.03
CA LEU A 217 -0.95 -12.01 -0.38
C LEU A 217 0.40 -12.21 -1.09
N ALA A 218 0.40 -12.35 -2.42
CA ALA A 218 1.62 -12.47 -3.20
C ALA A 218 2.56 -11.26 -3.01
N ALA A 219 2.02 -10.04 -2.99
CA ALA A 219 2.78 -8.82 -2.73
C ALA A 219 3.44 -8.83 -1.33
N SER A 220 2.72 -9.35 -0.33
CA SER A 220 3.21 -9.44 1.05
C SER A 220 4.31 -10.48 1.18
N VAL A 221 4.03 -11.71 0.73
CA VAL A 221 4.99 -12.82 0.71
C VAL A 221 6.26 -12.43 -0.06
N PHE A 222 6.11 -11.80 -1.23
CA PHE A 222 7.26 -11.34 -1.99
C PHE A 222 8.12 -10.38 -1.17
N LYS A 223 7.50 -9.38 -0.55
CA LYS A 223 8.30 -8.34 0.09
C LYS A 223 8.98 -8.80 1.37
N ASP A 224 8.37 -9.74 2.07
CA ASP A 224 8.92 -10.32 3.31
C ASP A 224 9.86 -11.51 3.05
N SER A 225 10.02 -11.92 1.79
CA SER A 225 10.96 -12.96 1.41
C SER A 225 12.43 -12.59 1.66
N SER A 226 13.25 -13.60 1.97
CA SER A 226 14.70 -13.48 2.11
C SER A 226 15.35 -12.93 0.83
N PHE A 227 14.90 -13.37 -0.35
CA PHE A 227 15.31 -12.79 -1.63
C PHE A 227 15.07 -11.27 -1.70
N SER A 228 13.87 -10.81 -1.34
CA SER A 228 13.51 -9.39 -1.38
C SER A 228 14.35 -8.55 -0.42
N ILE A 229 14.65 -9.08 0.78
CA ILE A 229 15.53 -8.42 1.75
C ILE A 229 16.94 -8.27 1.18
N CYS A 230 17.49 -9.35 0.62
CA CYS A 230 18.79 -9.35 -0.06
C CYS A 230 18.81 -8.38 -1.26
N LEU A 231 17.76 -8.35 -2.07
CA LEU A 231 17.66 -7.44 -3.20
C LEU A 231 17.62 -5.96 -2.75
N GLN A 232 16.90 -5.67 -1.67
CA GLN A 232 16.79 -4.31 -1.14
C GLN A 232 18.11 -3.76 -0.62
N SER A 233 18.92 -4.58 0.08
CA SER A 233 20.26 -4.17 0.53
C SER A 233 21.15 -3.83 -0.68
N LEU A 234 21.15 -4.67 -1.71
CA LEU A 234 21.88 -4.43 -2.96
C LEU A 234 21.43 -3.16 -3.70
N THR A 235 20.13 -2.84 -3.65
CA THR A 235 19.60 -1.60 -4.26
C THR A 235 19.93 -0.34 -3.46
N SER A 236 20.13 -0.45 -2.16
CA SER A 236 20.46 0.67 -1.26
C SER A 236 21.94 1.04 -1.33
N GLU A 237 22.82 0.07 -1.61
CA GLU A 237 24.28 0.25 -1.74
C GLU A 237 24.75 0.84 -3.09
N GLN A 238 23.90 1.61 -3.78
CA GLN A 238 24.25 2.36 -5.00
C GLN A 238 24.66 1.57 -6.26
N ARG A 239 24.65 0.23 -6.29
CA ARG A 239 25.04 -0.57 -7.49
C ARG A 239 24.07 -0.46 -8.69
N PHE A 240 22.93 0.23 -8.55
CA PHE A 240 21.91 0.36 -9.60
C PHE A 240 21.73 1.79 -10.17
N HIS A 241 22.48 2.78 -9.70
CA HIS A 241 22.26 4.20 -10.07
C HIS A 241 22.73 4.61 -11.48
N LYS A 242 23.30 3.72 -12.29
CA LYS A 242 23.96 4.15 -13.54
C LYS A 242 23.08 4.25 -14.78
N SER A 243 21.79 3.92 -14.76
CA SER A 243 20.88 4.29 -15.87
C SER A 243 19.40 4.05 -15.55
N GLY A 244 18.61 5.12 -15.69
CA GLY A 244 17.15 5.07 -15.76
C GLY A 244 16.42 5.52 -14.48
N PRO A 245 15.08 5.73 -14.58
CA PRO A 245 14.26 6.12 -13.44
C PRO A 245 14.40 5.11 -12.30
N GLU A 246 14.32 5.57 -11.05
CA GLU A 246 14.34 4.73 -9.84
C GLU A 246 13.13 3.78 -9.77
N LEU A 247 13.16 2.69 -10.54
CA LEU A 247 12.04 1.75 -10.68
C LEU A 247 11.88 0.87 -9.45
N PHE A 248 12.98 0.39 -8.85
CA PHE A 248 12.93 -0.45 -7.65
C PHE A 248 12.31 0.26 -6.43
N PRO A 249 12.74 1.49 -6.04
CA PRO A 249 12.08 2.22 -4.96
C PRO A 249 10.58 2.44 -5.21
N LYS A 250 10.19 2.75 -6.46
CA LYS A 250 8.78 2.89 -6.85
C LYS A 250 8.03 1.56 -6.72
N PHE A 251 8.65 0.46 -7.14
CA PHE A 251 8.08 -0.88 -7.05
C PHE A 251 7.84 -1.26 -5.58
N TRP A 252 8.85 -1.11 -4.71
CA TRP A 252 8.73 -1.39 -3.28
C TRP A 252 7.63 -0.57 -2.62
N ARG A 253 7.57 0.73 -2.91
CA ARG A 253 6.52 1.61 -2.38
C ARG A 253 5.12 1.17 -2.82
N ASN A 254 4.94 0.71 -4.05
CA ASN A 254 3.62 0.29 -4.53
C ASN A 254 3.23 -1.11 -4.02
N LEU A 255 4.19 -2.01 -3.80
CA LEU A 255 3.95 -3.25 -3.06
C LEU A 255 3.50 -2.96 -1.62
N ASP A 256 4.13 -1.99 -0.95
CA ASP A 256 3.71 -1.59 0.40
C ASP A 256 2.29 -1.00 0.41
N LYS A 257 1.90 -0.26 -0.63
CA LYS A 257 0.53 0.25 -0.77
C LYS A 257 -0.50 -0.87 -0.91
N LEU A 258 -0.20 -1.91 -1.68
CA LEU A 258 -1.09 -3.07 -1.79
C LEU A 258 -1.17 -3.85 -0.49
N ARG A 259 -0.05 -4.05 0.20
CA ARG A 259 -0.06 -4.77 1.47
C ARG A 259 -0.72 -4.01 2.61
N GLN A 260 -0.74 -2.67 2.56
CA GLN A 260 -1.41 -1.85 3.57
C GLN A 260 -2.88 -2.26 3.75
N TYR A 261 -3.50 -2.84 2.73
CA TYR A 261 -4.83 -3.43 2.87
C TYR A 261 -4.86 -4.61 3.87
N LEU A 262 -3.89 -5.52 3.92
CA LEU A 262 -3.85 -6.58 4.96
C LEU A 262 -3.68 -6.03 6.38
N ARG A 263 -3.11 -4.83 6.54
CA ARG A 263 -2.74 -4.26 7.84
C ARG A 263 -3.91 -3.64 8.59
N ILE A 264 -5.14 -3.73 8.09
CA ILE A 264 -6.31 -3.26 8.85
C ILE A 264 -6.48 -4.02 10.16
N GLU A 265 -6.09 -5.29 10.21
CA GLU A 265 -6.13 -6.10 11.44
C GLU A 265 -5.19 -5.56 12.51
N SER A 266 -4.06 -4.96 12.12
CA SER A 266 -3.17 -4.31 13.09
C SER A 266 -3.70 -2.97 13.60
N LEU A 267 -4.79 -2.43 13.02
CA LEU A 267 -5.49 -1.25 13.57
C LEU A 267 -6.46 -1.62 14.69
N ILE A 268 -6.80 -2.90 14.81
CA ILE A 268 -7.78 -3.43 15.77
C ILE A 268 -7.10 -3.85 17.09
N GLN A 269 -5.82 -4.19 17.05
CA GLN A 269 -4.99 -4.58 18.19
C GLN A 269 -4.42 -3.37 18.94
#